data_AF-A0A9X1LU14-F1
#
_entry.id   AF-A0A9X1LU14-F1
#
_cell.length_a   1.000
_cell.length_b   1.000
_cell.length_c   1.000
_cell.angle_alpha   90.00
_cell.angle_beta   90.00
_cell.angle_gamma   90.00
#
_symmetry.space_group_name_H-M   'P 1'
#
loop_
_entity.id
_entity.type
_entity.pdbx_description
1 polymer ?
#
loop_
_entity_poly.entity_id
_entity_poly.type
_entity_poly.pdbx_seq_one_letter_code
_entity_poly.pdbx_strand_id
1 'polypeptide(L)' 'MTERHAEDEPVEQDSPTGGDETTEEQLDADNPVEEDTLKTLDPDAPPA' A
#
# COMPACT_ATOMS: atom_id res chain seq x y z
N MET A 1 17.89 -24.12 18.11
CA MET A 1 17.71 -23.99 16.66
C MET A 1 17.98 -22.53 16.36
N THR A 2 19.10 -22.23 15.69
CA THR A 2 19.44 -20.86 15.30
C THR A 2 18.83 -20.64 13.93
N GLU A 3 17.67 -19.99 13.89
CA GLU A 3 17.16 -19.36 12.68
C GLU A 3 18.06 -18.18 12.38
N ARG A 4 18.99 -18.37 11.43
CA ARG A 4 19.76 -17.26 10.87
C ARG A 4 18.79 -16.42 10.05
N HIS A 5 18.57 -15.21 10.55
CA HIS A 5 18.07 -14.05 9.85
C HIS A 5 18.43 -14.12 8.36
N ALA A 6 17.42 -14.19 7.50
CA ALA A 6 17.55 -13.85 6.08
C ALA A 6 17.69 -12.32 5.99
N GLU A 7 18.83 -11.81 6.44
CA GLU A 7 19.26 -10.45 6.18
C GLU A 7 20.04 -10.49 4.86
N ASP A 8 19.67 -9.61 3.92
CA ASP A 8 20.44 -9.26 2.72
C ASP A 8 20.20 -10.07 1.43
N GLU A 9 18.95 -10.38 1.08
CA GLU A 9 18.60 -10.37 -0.35
C GLU A 9 18.24 -8.93 -0.69
N PRO A 10 18.90 -8.26 -1.67
CA PRO A 10 18.47 -6.95 -2.11
C PRO A 10 17.08 -7.13 -2.72
N VAL A 11 16.04 -6.78 -1.95
CA VAL A 11 14.71 -6.53 -2.50
C VAL A 11 14.92 -5.60 -3.68
N GLU A 12 14.49 -6.00 -4.87
CA GLU A 12 14.62 -5.18 -6.08
C GLU A 12 14.02 -3.80 -5.79
N GLN A 13 14.87 -2.85 -5.42
CA GLN A 13 14.52 -1.52 -4.90
C GLN A 13 13.83 -0.65 -5.96
N ASP A 14 13.75 -1.14 -7.20
CA ASP A 14 13.09 -0.48 -8.31
C ASP A 14 11.56 -0.63 -8.29
N SER A 15 10.99 -1.48 -7.43
CA SER A 15 9.54 -1.53 -7.25
C SER A 15 9.07 -0.46 -6.25
N PRO A 16 8.20 0.49 -6.67
CA PRO A 16 7.67 1.51 -5.77
C PRO A 16 6.87 0.88 -4.63
N THR A 17 7.15 1.31 -3.40
CA THR A 17 6.52 0.78 -2.17
C THR A 17 5.01 1.03 -2.11
N GLY A 18 4.49 1.97 -2.90
CA GLY A 18 3.08 2.39 -2.92
C GLY A 18 2.31 2.00 -4.18
N GLY A 19 2.84 1.08 -5.01
CA GLY A 19 2.25 0.79 -6.32
C GLY A 19 2.71 1.76 -7.42
N ASP A 20 2.13 1.61 -8.61
CA ASP A 20 2.40 2.46 -9.78
C ASP A 20 1.44 3.66 -9.87
N GLU A 21 1.63 4.50 -10.90
CA GLU A 21 0.83 5.71 -11.15
C GLU A 21 -0.68 5.46 -11.29
N THR A 22 -1.09 4.23 -11.61
CA THR A 22 -2.49 3.84 -11.84
C THR A 22 -3.09 3.01 -10.70
N THR A 23 -2.32 2.75 -9.64
CA THR A 23 -2.76 1.84 -8.57
C THR A 23 -3.98 2.39 -7.82
N GLU A 24 -4.06 3.70 -7.60
CA GLU A 24 -5.20 4.35 -6.95
C GLU A 24 -6.50 4.19 -7.77
N GLU A 25 -6.40 4.29 -9.10
CA GLU A 25 -7.54 4.21 -10.03
C GLU A 25 -8.11 2.79 -10.14
N GLN A 26 -7.29 1.79 -9.77
CA GLN A 26 -7.67 0.37 -9.74
C GLN A 26 -8.12 -0.08 -8.35
N LEU A 27 -8.11 0.81 -7.36
CA LEU A 27 -8.39 0.50 -5.96
C LEU A 27 -9.89 0.68 -5.67
N ASP A 28 -10.63 -0.42 -5.65
CA ASP A 28 -12.07 -0.45 -5.34
C ASP A 28 -12.34 -0.99 -3.92
N ALA A 29 -13.45 -0.59 -3.31
CA ALA A 29 -13.90 -1.10 -2.01
C ALA A 29 -14.99 -2.17 -2.16
N ASP A 30 -14.85 -3.29 -1.44
CA ASP A 30 -15.83 -4.37 -1.46
C ASP A 30 -16.93 -4.20 -0.40
N ASN A 31 -16.71 -3.32 0.58
CA ASN A 31 -17.64 -3.04 1.65
C ASN A 31 -17.56 -1.59 2.15
N PRO A 32 -18.57 -1.12 2.92
CA PRO A 32 -18.59 0.27 3.38
C PRO A 32 -17.42 0.67 4.28
N VAL A 33 -16.84 -0.28 5.05
CA VAL A 33 -15.71 0.01 5.94
C VAL A 33 -14.43 0.28 5.13
N GLU A 34 -14.24 -0.48 4.06
CA GLU A 34 -13.15 -0.26 3.12
C GLU A 34 -13.31 1.06 2.36
N GLU A 35 -14.53 1.43 1.95
CA GLU A 35 -14.79 2.73 1.31
C GLU A 35 -14.39 3.90 2.21
N ASP A 36 -14.74 3.83 3.50
CA ASP A 36 -14.32 4.83 4.48
C ASP A 36 -12.80 4.85 4.66
N THR A 37 -12.16 3.68 4.63
CA THR A 37 -10.69 3.59 4.71
C THR A 37 -10.05 4.23 3.46
N LEU A 38 -10.55 3.98 2.26
CA LEU A 38 -10.05 4.59 1.03
C LEU A 38 -10.14 6.12 1.07
N LYS A 39 -11.26 6.68 1.55
CA LYS A 39 -11.42 8.13 1.73
C LYS A 39 -10.40 8.75 2.68
N THR A 40 -9.90 7.99 3.66
CA THR A 40 -8.86 8.49 4.58
C THR A 40 -7.45 8.46 3.99
N LEU A 41 -7.26 7.70 2.91
CA LEU A 41 -5.97 7.58 2.21
C LEU A 41 -5.88 8.55 1.03
N ASP A 42 -7.01 9.08 0.55
CA ASP A 42 -7.07 10.10 -0.49
C ASP A 42 -6.36 11.40 -0.02
N PRO A 43 -5.27 11.81 -0.68
CA PRO A 43 -4.51 13.01 -0.30
C PRO A 43 -5.25 14.31 -0.61
N ASP A 44 -6.24 14.29 -1.50
CA ASP A 44 -7.09 15.42 -1.86
C ASP A 44 -8.35 15.52 -0.98
N ALA A 45 -8.63 14.50 -0.18
CA ALA A 45 -9.73 14.53 0.77
C ALA A 45 -9.54 15.64 1.82
N PRO A 46 -10.62 16.32 2.23
CA PRO A 46 -10.54 17.31 3.29
C PRO A 46 -10.03 16.65 4.57
N PRO A 47 -9.21 17.34 5.37
CA PRO A 47 -8.75 16.81 6.65
C PRO A 47 -9.95 16.47 7.54
N ALA A 48 -9.91 15.28 8.12
CA ALA A 48 -10.96 14.72 8.99
C ALA A 48 -11.21 15.54 10.26
#